data_AF-A0A9E2Q5K8-F1
#
_entry.id   AF-A0A9E2Q5K8-F1
#
_cell.length_a   1.000
_cell.length_b   1.000
_cell.length_c   1.000
_cell.angle_alpha   90.00
_cell.angle_beta   90.00
_cell.angle_gamma   90.00
#
_symmetry.space_group_name_H-M   'P 1'
#
loop_
_entity.id
_entity.type
_entity.pdbx_description
1 polymer ?
#
loop_
_entity_poly.entity_id
_entity_poly.type
_entity_poly.pdbx_seq_one_letter_code
_entity_poly.pdbx_strand_id
1 'polypeptide(L)' 'EAKVSMRTPILVATLQVPAALADGVRLALGDVRAAGRLTGDLAVVVAEVDAPVAVDAVLEQASA' A
#
# COMPACT_ATOMS: atom_id res chain seq x y z
N GLU A 1 -19.10 16.40 -13.05
CA GLU A 1 -18.48 15.53 -12.03
C GLU A 1 -17.43 14.68 -12.74
N ALA A 2 -16.16 14.97 -12.47
CA ALA A 2 -15.02 14.55 -13.31
C ALA A 2 -14.62 13.09 -13.04
N LYS A 3 -14.22 12.39 -14.10
CA LYS A 3 -13.67 11.01 -14.16
C LYS A 3 -12.96 10.66 -12.85
N VAL A 4 -13.70 10.03 -11.93
CA VAL A 4 -13.18 9.57 -10.65
C VAL A 4 -12.14 8.52 -10.99
N SER A 5 -10.87 8.93 -10.93
CA SER A 5 -9.65 8.14 -10.98
C SER A 5 -9.88 6.67 -11.34
N MET A 6 -9.83 6.33 -12.63
CA MET A 6 -9.77 4.93 -13.10
C MET A 6 -8.41 4.32 -12.71
N ARG A 7 -8.21 4.10 -11.41
CA ARG A 7 -7.04 3.39 -10.88
C ARG A 7 -7.41 1.93 -10.74
N THR A 8 -6.63 1.06 -11.36
CA THR A 8 -6.72 -0.38 -11.15
C THR A 8 -6.40 -0.67 -9.69
N PRO A 9 -7.32 -1.29 -8.92
CA PRO A 9 -7.07 -1.66 -7.54
C PRO A 9 -5.84 -2.56 -7.40
N ILE A 10 -5.05 -2.32 -6.36
CA ILE A 10 -4.03 -3.26 -5.89
C ILE A 10 -4.74 -4.23 -4.95
N LEU A 11 -4.71 -5.52 -5.28
CA LEU A 11 -5.34 -6.57 -4.47
C LEU A 11 -4.45 -6.96 -3.30
N VAL A 12 -3.13 -7.08 -3.55
CA VAL A 12 -2.11 -7.46 -2.57
C VAL A 12 -0.81 -6.75 -2.92
N ALA A 13 -0.04 -6.33 -1.92
CA ALA A 13 1.35 -5.90 -2.07
C ALA A 13 2.11 -6.07 -0.75
N THR A 14 3.43 -6.09 -0.84
CA THR A 14 4.34 -6.00 0.31
C THR A 14 5.05 -4.65 0.28
N LEU A 15 4.97 -3.89 1.36
CA LEU A 15 5.72 -2.65 1.57
C LEU A 15 6.98 -2.96 2.36
N GLN A 16 8.13 -2.87 1.69
CA GLN A 16 9.44 -2.91 2.33
C GLN A 16 9.76 -1.52 2.87
N VAL A 17 10.15 -1.44 4.13
CA VAL A 17 10.45 -0.16 4.81
C VAL A 17 11.79 -0.21 5.53
N PRO A 18 12.55 0.90 5.55
CA PRO A 18 13.72 1.02 6.41
C PRO A 18 13.28 0.94 7.89
N ALA A 19 14.11 0.33 8.75
CA ALA A 19 13.80 0.16 10.17
C ALA A 19 13.45 1.47 10.88
N ALA A 20 14.17 2.55 10.54
CA ALA A 20 13.96 3.89 11.10
C ALA A 20 12.55 4.47 10.82
N LEU A 21 11.84 3.97 9.80
CA LEU A 21 10.51 4.44 9.41
C LEU A 21 9.39 3.49 9.81
N ALA A 22 9.70 2.31 10.34
CA ALA A 22 8.73 1.24 10.54
C ALA A 22 7.54 1.67 11.41
N ASP A 23 7.79 2.36 12.52
CA ASP A 23 6.73 2.79 13.44
C ASP A 23 5.89 3.94 12.86
N GLY A 24 6.53 4.89 12.16
CA GLY A 24 5.83 5.95 11.44
C GLY A 24 4.92 5.40 10.34
N VAL A 25 5.39 4.39 9.59
CA VAL A 25 4.58 3.71 8.57
C VAL A 25 3.40 2.98 9.19
N ARG A 26 3.59 2.26 10.31
CA ARG A 26 2.50 1.57 11.01
C ARG A 26 1.43 2.53 11.50
N LEU A 27 1.83 3.70 12.01
CA LEU A 27 0.91 4.75 12.44
C LEU A 27 0.11 5.28 11.24
N ALA A 28 0.80 5.69 10.16
CA ALA A 28 0.16 6.20 8.95
C ALA A 28 -0.77 5.17 8.28
N LEU A 29 -0.45 3.87 8.38
CA LEU A 29 -1.32 2.80 7.87
C LEU A 29 -2.68 2.77 8.59
N GLY A 30 -2.72 3.13 9.88
CA GLY A 30 -3.95 3.34 10.63
C GLY A 30 -4.82 4.44 10.01
N ASP A 31 -4.22 5.58 9.69
CA ASP A 31 -4.91 6.71 9.08
C ASP A 31 -5.45 6.37 7.68
N VAL A 32 -4.64 5.69 6.87
CA VAL A 32 -5.03 5.25 5.51
C VAL A 32 -6.23 4.29 5.56
N ARG A 33 -6.24 3.36 6.52
CA ARG A 33 -7.38 2.46 6.76
C ARG A 33 -8.60 3.22 7.26
N ALA A 34 -8.45 4.11 8.24
CA ALA A 34 -9.54 4.92 8.76
C ALA A 34 -10.18 5.80 7.67
N ALA A 35 -9.38 6.27 6.71
CA ALA A 35 -9.82 7.02 5.54
C ALA A 35 -10.48 6.14 4.44
N GLY A 36 -10.59 4.82 4.64
CA GLY A 36 -11.17 3.88 3.67
C GLY A 36 -10.35 3.72 2.39
N ARG A 37 -9.06 4.08 2.42
CA ARG A 37 -8.16 4.00 1.25
C ARG A 37 -7.46 2.65 1.12
N LEU A 38 -7.48 1.85 2.19
CA LEU A 38 -7.01 0.48 2.22
C LEU A 38 -8.13 -0.40 2.78
N THR A 39 -8.65 -1.31 1.96
CA THR A 39 -9.76 -2.21 2.32
C THR A 39 -9.31 -3.64 2.61
N GLY A 40 -8.09 -4.02 2.20
CA GLY A 40 -7.47 -5.31 2.47
C GLY A 40 -6.21 -5.20 3.33
N ASP A 41 -5.41 -6.26 3.32
CA ASP A 41 -4.13 -6.27 4.02
C ASP A 41 -2.99 -5.76 3.13
N LEU A 42 -2.15 -4.91 3.72
CA LEU A 42 -0.85 -4.53 3.17
C LEU A 42 0.21 -5.13 4.09
N ALA A 43 1.01 -6.07 3.57
CA ALA A 43 2.12 -6.62 4.35
C ALA A 43 3.20 -5.55 4.49
N VAL A 44 3.65 -5.25 5.70
CA VAL A 44 4.75 -4.30 5.95
C VAL A 44 5.91 -5.07 6.55
N VAL A 45 7.06 -5.05 5.87
CA VAL A 45 8.27 -5.75 6.29
C VAL A 45 9.42 -4.77 6.42
N VAL A 46 10.23 -4.93 7.46
CA VAL A 46 11.47 -4.16 7.60
C VAL A 46 12.52 -4.77 6.69
N ALA A 47 13.16 -3.94 5.87
CA ALA A 47 14.21 -4.35 4.94
C ALA A 47 15.30 -3.28 4.86
N GLU A 48 16.49 -3.68 4.41
CA GLU A 48 17.59 -2.77 4.08
C GLU A 48 17.31 -2.10 2.74
N VAL A 49 16.50 -1.05 2.78
CA VAL A 49 16.15 -0.18 1.65
C VAL A 49 16.34 1.28 2.05
N ASP A 50 16.67 2.15 1.10
CA ASP A 50 16.87 3.58 1.40
C ASP A 50 15.55 4.33 1.60
N ALA A 51 14.47 3.83 1.02
CA ALA A 51 13.13 4.41 1.08
C ALA A 51 12.05 3.32 0.98
N PRO A 52 10.81 3.60 1.42
CA PRO A 52 9.71 2.65 1.28
C PRO A 52 9.48 2.26 -0.18
N VAL A 53 9.39 0.96 -0.45
CA VAL A 53 9.14 0.41 -1.78
C VAL A 53 8.07 -0.68 -1.73
N ALA A 54 7.10 -0.62 -2.65
CA ALA A 54 6.10 -1.65 -2.81
C ALA A 54 6.62 -2.71 -3.79
N VAL A 55 6.55 -3.97 -3.39
CA VAL A 55 6.97 -5.14 -4.16
C VAL A 55 5.85 -6.18 -4.20
N ASP A 56 5.97 -7.14 -5.12
CA ASP A 56 5.04 -8.27 -5.28
C ASP A 56 3.57 -7.84 -5.43
N ALA A 57 3.35 -6.70 -6.10
CA ALA A 57 2.01 -6.15 -6.26
C ALA A 57 1.17 -6.98 -7.24
N VAL A 58 0.00 -7.40 -6.79
CA VAL A 58 -1.04 -8.01 -7.64
C VAL A 58 -2.12 -6.98 -7.91
N LEU A 59 -2.40 -6.73 -9.18
CA LEU A 59 -3.41 -5.79 -9.63
C LEU A 59 -4.69 -6.51 -10.01
N GLU A 60 -5.83 -5.87 -9.78
CA GLU A 60 -7.11 -6.34 -10.31
C GLU A 60 -7.02 -6.47 -11.83
N GLN A 61 -7.32 -7.66 -12.35
CA GLN A 61 -7.37 -7.86 -13.80
C GLN A 61 -8.61 -7.16 -14.34
N ALA A 62 -8.46 -6.35 -15.38
CA ALA A 62 -9.62 -5.84 -16.10
C ALA A 62 -10.35 -7.04 -16.73
N SER A 63 -11.58 -7.31 -16.29
CA SER A 63 -12.45 -8.24 -17.01
C SER A 63 -12.72 -7.65 -18.40
N ALA A 64 -12.41 -8.42 -19.44
CA ALA A 64 -12.66 -8.07 -20.83
C ALA A 64 -14.17 -8.08 -21.15
#